data_AF-A0A1Y0KPZ9-F1
#
_entry.id   AF-A0A1Y0KPZ9-F1
#
_cell.length_a   1.000
_cell.length_b   1.000
_cell.length_c   1.000
_cell.angle_alpha   90.00
_cell.angle_beta   90.00
_cell.angle_gamma   90.00
#
_symmetry.space_group_name_H-M   'P 1'
#
loop_
_entity.id
_entity.type
_entity.pdbx_description
1 polymer ?
#
loop_
_entity_poly.entity_id
_entity_poly.type
_entity_poly.pdbx_seq_one_letter_code
_entity_poly.pdbx_strand_id
1 'polypeptide(L)' 'MPRQFKLTFACPASLKTDLDRYAALHTQTYGETVDAVTLIPHMLEAFIAGDRGFKGRT' A
#
# COMPACT_ATOMS: atom_id res chain seq x y z
N MET A 1 1.11 -6.52 -21.69
CA MET A 1 0.32 -6.53 -20.44
C MET A 1 1.29 -6.66 -19.28
N PRO A 2 1.32 -5.72 -18.31
CA PRO A 2 2.17 -5.89 -17.13
C PRO A 2 1.75 -7.15 -16.37
N ARG A 3 2.71 -7.98 -15.98
CA ARG A 3 2.46 -9.27 -15.32
C ARG A 3 2.16 -9.02 -13.84
N GLN A 4 0.89 -9.13 -13.45
CA GLN A 4 0.46 -9.00 -12.07
C GLN A 4 0.56 -10.34 -11.35
N PHE A 5 1.05 -10.34 -10.10
CA PHE A 5 1.12 -11.53 -9.25
C PHE A 5 0.32 -11.30 -7.98
N LYS A 6 -0.48 -12.29 -7.57
CA LYS A 6 -1.20 -12.26 -6.29
C LYS A 6 -0.26 -12.73 -5.18
N LEU A 7 -0.12 -11.93 -4.13
CA LEU A 7 0.67 -12.24 -2.96
C LEU A 7 -0.23 -12.24 -1.73
N THR A 8 -0.20 -13.33 -0.96
CA THR A 8 -0.96 -13.46 0.29
C THR A 8 -0.02 -13.24 1.46
N PHE A 9 -0.38 -12.37 2.40
CA PHE A 9 0.38 -12.13 3.62
C PHE A 9 -0.53 -12.15 4.85
N ALA A 10 0.01 -12.56 5.99
CA ALA A 10 -0.67 -12.44 7.27
C ALA A 10 -0.56 -10.99 7.74
N CYS A 11 -1.67 -10.24 7.65
CA CYS A 11 -1.73 -8.86 8.13
C CYS A 11 -2.09 -8.85 9.62
N PRO A 12 -1.26 -8.25 10.50
CA PRO A 12 -1.64 -8.01 11.88
C PRO A 12 -2.92 -7.16 11.96
N ALA A 13 -3.79 -7.44 12.93
CA ALA A 13 -5.06 -6.73 13.07
C ALA A 13 -4.89 -5.20 13.23
N SER A 14 -3.86 -4.78 13.97
CA SER A 14 -3.50 -3.36 14.13
C SER A 14 -3.18 -2.69 12.81
N LEU A 15 -2.34 -3.34 11.98
CA LEU A 15 -1.97 -2.81 10.66
C LEU A 15 -3.19 -2.70 9.74
N LYS A 16 -4.10 -3.68 9.77
CA LYS A 16 -5.36 -3.59 9.04
C LYS A 16 -6.19 -2.38 9.47
N THR A 17 -6.34 -2.15 10.78
CA THR A 17 -7.08 -0.99 11.30
C THR A 17 -6.46 0.34 10.86
N ASP A 18 -5.13 0.46 10.86
CA ASP A 18 -4.46 1.67 10.39
C ASP A 18 -4.64 1.89 8.88
N LEU A 19 -4.59 0.81 8.08
CA LEU A 19 -4.86 0.85 6.65
C LEU A 19 -6.31 1.25 6.33
N ASP A 20 -7.28 0.70 7.05
CA ASP A 20 -8.70 1.06 6.91
C ASP A 20 -8.94 2.53 7.25
N ARG A 21 -8.30 3.04 8.31
CA ARG A 21 -8.35 4.47 8.67
C ARG A 21 -7.72 5.34 7.59
N TYR A 22 -6.58 4.93 7.03
CA TYR A 22 -5.90 5.66 5.97
C TYR A 22 -6.76 5.73 4.69
N ALA A 23 -7.39 4.62 4.30
CA ALA A 23 -8.34 4.56 3.20
C ALA A 23 -9.55 5.51 3.42
N ALA A 24 -10.10 5.54 4.63
CA ALA A 24 -11.18 6.46 4.99
C ALA A 24 -10.75 7.94 4.93
N LEU A 25 -9.50 8.26 5.30
CA LEU A 25 -8.96 9.62 5.17
C LEU A 25 -8.75 10.03 3.71
N HIS A 26 -8.27 9.10 2.88
CA HIS A 26 -8.10 9.32 1.44
C HIS A 26 -9.44 9.62 0.76
N THR A 27 -10.49 8.88 1.15
CA THR A 27 -11.87 9.12 0.70
C THR A 27 -12.34 10.53 1.03
N GLN A 28 -12.05 11.03 2.23
CA GLN A 28 -12.44 12.39 2.64
C GLN A 28 -11.68 13.47 1.87
N THR A 29 -10.45 13.20 1.46
CA THR A 29 -9.57 14.18 0.81
C THR A 29 -9.81 14.26 -0.70
N TYR A 30 -10.08 13.12 -1.35
CA TYR A 30 -10.21 13.02 -2.81
C TYR A 30 -11.62 12.68 -3.29
N GLY A 31 -12.57 12.40 -2.38
CA GLY A 31 -13.96 12.09 -2.69
C GLY A 31 -14.20 10.68 -3.25
N GLU A 32 -13.14 9.94 -3.55
CA GLU A 32 -13.21 8.57 -4.06
C GLU A 32 -12.90 7.56 -2.96
N THR A 33 -13.82 6.62 -2.73
CA THR A 33 -13.64 5.51 -1.80
C THR A 33 -12.61 4.54 -2.36
N VAL A 34 -11.40 4.60 -1.84
CA VAL A 34 -10.31 3.70 -2.23
C VAL A 34 -10.11 2.66 -1.15
N ASP A 35 -10.19 1.38 -1.49
CA ASP A 35 -9.95 0.28 -0.55
C ASP A 35 -8.45 0.14 -0.26
N ALA A 36 -8.10 -0.16 1.00
CA ALA A 36 -6.71 -0.35 1.41
C ALA A 36 -5.96 -1.36 0.52
N VAL A 37 -6.61 -2.44 0.07
CA VAL A 37 -6.03 -3.47 -0.81
C VAL A 37 -5.58 -2.89 -2.15
N THR A 38 -6.22 -1.83 -2.63
CA THR A 38 -5.81 -1.13 -3.85
C THR A 38 -4.66 -0.16 -3.61
N LEU A 39 -4.53 0.40 -2.40
CA LEU A 39 -3.43 1.30 -2.03
C LEU A 39 -2.15 0.56 -1.67
N ILE A 40 -2.24 -0.65 -1.09
CA ILE A 40 -1.08 -1.42 -0.62
C ILE A 40 0.00 -1.58 -1.72
N PRO A 41 -0.31 -1.98 -2.97
CA PRO A 41 0.70 -2.07 -4.02
C PRO A 41 1.43 -0.74 -4.28
N HIS A 42 0.71 0.38 -4.31
CA HIS A 42 1.28 1.70 -4.53
C HIS A 42 2.15 2.16 -3.35
N MET A 43 1.70 1.89 -2.12
CA MET A 43 2.49 2.16 -0.91
C MET A 43 3.80 1.38 -0.90
N LEU A 44 3.76 0.09 -1.28
CA LEU A 44 4.94 -0.75 -1.38
C LEU A 44 5.89 -0.26 -2.48
N GLU A 45 5.38 0.12 -3.65
CA GLU A 45 6.20 0.67 -4.73
C GLU A 45 6.90 1.98 -4.30
N ALA A 46 6.15 2.91 -3.68
CA ALA A 46 6.70 4.15 -3.16
C ALA A 46 7.73 3.91 -2.04
N PHE A 47 7.48 2.93 -1.16
CA PHE A 47 8.41 2.52 -0.12
C PHE A 47 9.72 2.00 -0.71
N ILE A 48 9.66 1.06 -1.67
CA ILE A 48 10.85 0.51 -2.33
C ILE A 48 11.61 1.59 -3.12
N ALA A 49 10.89 2.47 -3.83
CA ALA A 49 11.50 3.58 -4.56
C ALA A 49 12.17 4.62 -3.62
N GLY A 50 11.62 4.80 -2.42
CA GLY A 50 12.14 5.68 -1.37
C GLY A 50 13.27 5.06 -0.55
N ASP A 51 13.35 3.73 -0.46
CA ASP A 51 14.33 3.02 0.37
C ASP A 51 15.75 3.13 -0.21
N ARG A 52 16.52 4.10 0.31
CA ARG A 52 17.91 4.33 -0.11
C ARG A 52 18.83 3.14 0.21
N GLY A 53 18.50 2.34 1.23
CA GLY A 53 19.22 1.13 1.61
C GLY A 53 19.04 -0.04 0.64
N PHE A 54 17.94 -0.02 -0.12
CA PHE A 54 17.66 -0.91 -1.25
C PHE A 54 18.38 -0.43 -2.51
N LYS A 55 18.31 0.87 -2.82
CA LYS A 55 19.01 1.48 -3.98
C LYS A 55 20.53 1.28 -3.99
N GLY A 56 21.15 1.07 -2.83
CA GLY A 56 22.59 0.79 -2.74
C GLY A 56 23.00 -0.66 -3.01
N ARG A 57 22.04 -1.58 -3.26
CA ARG A 57 22.29 -3.03 -3.40
C ARG A 57 21.70 -3.68 -4.66
N THR A 58 20.94 -2.93 -5.47
CA THR A 58 20.48 -3.34 -6.81
C THR A 58 21.26 -2.59 -7.87
#